data_AF-A0A0F8DEG6-F1
#
_entry.id   AF-A0A0F8DEG6-F1
#
_cell.length_a   1.000
_cell.length_b   1.000
_cell.length_c   1.000
_cell.angle_alpha   90.00
_cell.angle_beta   90.00
_cell.angle_gamma   90.00
#
_symmetry.space_group_name_H-M   'P 1'
#
loop_
_entity.id
_entity.type
_entity.pdbx_description
1 polymer ?
#
loop_
_entity_poly.entity_id
_entity_poly.type
_entity_poly.pdbx_seq_one_letter_code
_entity_poly.pdbx_strand_id
1 'polypeptide(L)'
;MAPLILRPDLPLIFPSSLEGFDKPASVFIKDHGLDRLAGIASGSVVFDTSDRILLLQRAAHDSQPGKWESPGGGVEASDQSVLYASARELWEEAGLVGTRIVRVVPVHERGANSALPGLTSSLFPDGDADWEFQNVASYFANRSGSKIFCAFAFQFADVEPGTQVTLDSNEHQGFKWVTEEEMLNERMEDGFEIPIAGRNMKDMLKQAFKIRRESDETQDRSWGKKKEAACVSKSLGHAYMISA
;
A
#
# COMPACT_ATOMS: atom_id res chain seq x y z
N MET A 1 21.66 14.83 -12.68
CA MET A 1 20.61 15.36 -11.80
C MET A 1 21.10 15.16 -10.37
N ALA A 2 20.94 16.15 -9.49
CA ALA A 2 21.23 15.92 -8.07
C ALA A 2 20.24 14.86 -7.57
N PRO A 3 20.65 13.89 -6.73
CA PRO A 3 19.69 13.02 -6.08
C PRO A 3 18.75 13.95 -5.34
N LEU A 4 17.49 13.85 -5.71
CA LEU A 4 16.40 14.40 -4.95
C LEU A 4 16.58 13.74 -3.56
N ILE A 5 17.04 14.52 -2.57
CA ILE A 5 17.10 14.09 -1.17
C ILE A 5 15.68 14.28 -0.64
N LEU A 6 15.01 13.21 -0.23
CA LEU A 6 13.72 13.25 0.48
C LEU A 6 13.76 14.45 1.41
N ARG A 7 12.76 15.35 1.36
CA ARG A 7 12.73 16.52 2.25
C ARG A 7 13.03 16.05 3.68
N PRO A 8 14.24 16.31 4.22
CA PRO A 8 14.75 15.59 5.39
C PRO A 8 14.06 16.01 6.70
N ASP A 9 13.09 16.92 6.62
CA ASP A 9 12.39 17.57 7.72
C ASP A 9 10.98 17.04 7.98
N LEU A 10 10.43 16.13 7.16
CA LEU A 10 9.11 15.53 7.41
C LEU A 10 9.24 14.10 7.96
N PRO A 11 8.87 13.86 9.24
CA PRO A 11 8.88 12.51 9.78
C PRO A 11 7.77 11.68 9.12
N LEU A 12 8.13 10.50 8.65
CA LEU A 12 7.18 9.49 8.19
C LEU A 12 6.43 8.93 9.41
N ILE A 13 5.10 9.10 9.45
CA ILE A 13 4.26 8.63 10.55
C ILE A 13 3.68 7.26 10.20
N PHE A 14 3.74 6.30 11.13
CA PHE A 14 3.15 4.97 10.96
C PHE A 14 2.74 4.36 12.31
N PRO A 15 1.75 3.45 12.33
CA PRO A 15 1.35 2.77 13.55
C PRO A 15 2.39 1.75 14.02
N SER A 16 2.34 1.37 15.30
CA SER A 16 3.25 0.37 15.89
C SER A 16 3.20 -1.00 15.21
N SER A 17 2.07 -1.33 14.58
CA SER A 17 1.93 -2.54 13.77
C SER A 17 2.91 -2.61 12.58
N LEU A 18 3.50 -1.48 12.19
CA LEU A 18 4.52 -1.40 11.13
C LEU A 18 5.96 -1.27 11.64
N GLU A 19 6.20 -1.27 12.97
CA GLU A 19 7.56 -1.19 13.55
C GLU A 19 8.48 -2.31 13.05
N GLY A 20 7.92 -3.49 12.71
CA GLY A 20 8.68 -4.59 12.12
C GLY A 20 9.36 -4.25 10.79
N PHE A 21 8.85 -3.26 10.07
CA PHE A 21 9.38 -2.77 8.79
C PHE A 21 10.29 -1.54 8.93
N ASP A 22 10.30 -0.87 10.09
CA ASP A 22 11.12 0.32 10.33
C ASP A 22 12.58 -0.02 10.66
N LYS A 23 13.23 -0.72 9.74
CA LYS A 23 14.63 -1.12 9.84
C LYS A 23 15.27 -1.29 8.47
N PRO A 24 16.60 -1.15 8.35
CA PRO A 24 17.30 -1.36 7.08
C PRO A 24 17.06 -2.76 6.51
N ALA A 25 17.12 -2.90 5.18
CA ALA A 25 16.86 -4.17 4.50
C ALA A 25 17.73 -5.32 5.01
N SER A 26 19.01 -5.08 5.29
CA SER A 26 19.94 -6.10 5.79
C SER A 26 19.53 -6.64 7.17
N VAL A 27 18.99 -5.78 8.04
CA VAL A 27 18.49 -6.17 9.35
C VAL A 27 17.18 -6.94 9.20
N PHE A 28 16.26 -6.45 8.36
CA PHE A 28 15.00 -7.14 8.08
C PHE A 28 15.24 -8.56 7.54
N ILE A 29 16.13 -8.72 6.55
CA ILE A 29 16.48 -10.02 5.96
C ILE A 29 16.95 -10.99 7.05
N LYS A 30 17.84 -10.54 7.93
CA LYS A 30 18.40 -11.36 9.00
C LYS A 30 17.37 -11.74 10.06
N ASP A 31 16.56 -10.78 10.51
CA ASP A 31 15.53 -10.98 11.54
C ASP A 31 14.49 -12.03 11.11
N HIS A 32 14.23 -12.14 9.81
CA HIS A 32 13.22 -13.04 9.25
C HIS A 32 13.81 -14.29 8.56
N GLY A 33 15.13 -14.53 8.65
CA GLY A 33 15.79 -15.71 8.07
C GLY A 33 15.69 -15.77 6.54
N LEU A 34 15.70 -14.61 5.88
CA LEU A 34 15.52 -14.46 4.44
C LEU A 34 16.86 -14.39 3.69
N ASP A 35 17.94 -14.97 4.23
CA ASP A 35 19.32 -14.84 3.74
C ASP A 35 19.53 -15.31 2.28
N ARG A 36 18.56 -16.05 1.74
CA ARG A 36 18.56 -16.51 0.34
C ARG A 36 18.04 -15.48 -0.65
N LEU A 37 17.44 -14.39 -0.18
CA LEU A 37 16.95 -13.31 -1.03
C LEU A 37 18.11 -12.42 -1.49
N ALA A 38 18.03 -11.96 -2.73
CA ALA A 38 18.95 -11.00 -3.29
C ALA A 38 18.66 -9.55 -2.86
N GLY A 39 17.47 -9.29 -2.32
CA GLY A 39 17.06 -7.97 -1.85
C GLY A 39 15.57 -7.89 -1.53
N ILE A 40 15.17 -6.71 -1.05
CA ILE A 40 13.79 -6.33 -0.77
C ILE A 40 13.38 -5.24 -1.75
N ALA A 41 12.13 -5.26 -2.21
CA ALA A 41 11.47 -4.15 -2.89
C ALA A 41 10.35 -3.58 -2.00
N SER A 42 10.06 -2.30 -2.14
CA SER A 42 9.05 -1.58 -1.37
C SER A 42 8.22 -0.72 -2.32
N GLY A 43 6.90 -0.89 -2.29
CA GLY A 43 5.96 -0.18 -3.13
C GLY A 43 4.89 0.55 -2.34
N SER A 44 4.20 1.46 -3.01
CA SER A 44 3.33 2.47 -2.40
C SER A 44 1.94 2.44 -3.01
N VAL A 45 0.92 2.31 -2.18
CA VAL A 45 -0.48 2.44 -2.58
C VAL A 45 -1.02 3.76 -2.06
N VAL A 46 -1.48 4.60 -2.99
CA VAL A 46 -2.09 5.90 -2.68
C VAL A 46 -3.48 5.92 -3.29
N PHE A 47 -4.47 6.31 -2.48
CA PHE A 47 -5.84 6.56 -2.94
C PHE A 47 -6.06 8.07 -3.09
N ASP A 48 -6.81 8.47 -4.12
CA ASP A 48 -7.39 9.81 -4.15
C ASP A 48 -8.73 9.85 -3.40
N THR A 49 -9.35 11.03 -3.37
CA THR A 49 -10.65 11.26 -2.72
C THR A 49 -11.83 10.58 -3.41
N SER A 50 -11.60 9.95 -4.56
CA SER A 50 -12.60 9.22 -5.35
C SER A 50 -12.32 7.71 -5.34
N ASP A 51 -11.54 7.24 -4.36
CA ASP A 51 -11.18 5.84 -4.16
C ASP A 51 -10.51 5.20 -5.38
N ARG A 52 -9.71 5.98 -6.11
CA ARG A 52 -8.86 5.50 -7.20
C ARG A 52 -7.44 5.32 -6.72
N ILE A 53 -6.75 4.29 -7.21
CA ILE A 53 -5.33 4.05 -6.93
C ILE A 53 -4.47 4.71 -8.02
N LEU A 54 -3.37 5.37 -7.61
CA LEU A 54 -2.35 5.84 -8.53
C LEU A 54 -1.57 4.66 -9.14
N LEU A 55 -1.60 4.55 -10.47
CA LEU A 55 -0.73 3.65 -11.22
C LEU A 55 0.16 4.45 -12.18
N LEU A 56 1.39 3.97 -12.33
CA LEU A 56 2.40 4.48 -13.24
C LEU A 56 2.58 3.51 -14.41
N GLN A 57 2.85 4.04 -15.59
CA GLN A 57 3.15 3.25 -16.77
C GLN A 57 4.65 3.10 -16.94
N ARG A 58 5.13 1.86 -16.91
CA ARG A 58 6.53 1.50 -17.12
C ARG A 58 7.04 1.97 -18.48
N ALA A 59 8.24 2.55 -18.51
CA ALA A 59 8.86 3.05 -19.73
C ALA A 59 9.06 1.95 -20.78
N ALA A 60 9.10 2.34 -22.05
CA ALA A 60 9.24 1.42 -23.18
C ALA A 60 10.53 0.57 -23.18
N HIS A 61 11.55 0.99 -22.46
CA HIS A 61 12.84 0.31 -22.40
C HIS A 61 13.03 -0.53 -21.13
N ASP A 62 12.02 -0.56 -20.26
CA ASP A 62 12.05 -1.33 -19.03
C ASP A 62 11.60 -2.79 -19.26
N SER A 63 11.81 -3.66 -18.27
CA SER A 63 11.18 -4.96 -18.20
C SER A 63 9.64 -4.79 -18.17
N GLN A 64 8.91 -5.61 -18.91
CA GLN A 64 7.45 -5.46 -19.07
C GLN A 64 7.00 -4.05 -19.53
N PRO A 65 7.49 -3.57 -20.68
CA PRO A 65 7.28 -2.20 -21.13
C PRO A 65 5.79 -1.89 -21.34
N GLY A 66 5.37 -0.68 -20.98
CA GLY A 66 4.00 -0.19 -21.18
C GLY A 66 2.95 -0.78 -20.22
N LYS A 67 3.35 -1.69 -19.33
CA LYS A 67 2.48 -2.18 -18.25
C LYS A 67 2.37 -1.17 -17.11
N TRP A 68 1.33 -1.35 -16.30
CA TRP A 68 0.94 -0.44 -15.24
C TRP A 68 1.14 -1.06 -13.85
N GLU A 69 1.64 -0.27 -12.92
CA GLU A 69 1.94 -0.69 -11.55
C GLU A 69 1.83 0.45 -10.54
N SER A 70 1.75 0.11 -9.26
CA SER A 70 1.92 1.08 -8.19
C SER A 70 3.38 1.52 -8.11
N PRO A 71 3.68 2.77 -7.69
CA PRO A 71 5.06 3.21 -7.47
C PRO A 71 5.83 2.25 -6.55
N GLY A 72 7.11 2.04 -6.81
CA GLY A 72 7.94 1.18 -5.97
C GLY A 72 9.19 0.62 -6.64
N GLY A 73 10.20 0.34 -5.82
CA GLY A 73 11.51 -0.10 -6.27
C GLY A 73 12.30 -0.83 -5.19
N GLY A 74 13.59 -1.00 -5.43
CA GLY A 74 14.47 -1.75 -4.54
C GLY A 74 14.80 -0.96 -3.28
N VAL A 75 14.78 -1.62 -2.11
CA VAL A 75 15.29 -1.02 -0.87
C VAL A 75 16.81 -0.95 -0.95
N GLU A 76 17.35 0.26 -0.89
CA GLU A 76 18.78 0.52 -0.96
C GLU A 76 19.47 0.31 0.39
N ALA A 77 20.79 0.13 0.37
CA ALA A 77 21.59 0.09 1.60
C ALA A 77 21.63 1.44 2.34
N SER A 78 21.38 2.53 1.62
CA SER A 78 21.24 3.91 2.12
C SER A 78 19.89 4.17 2.79
N ASP A 79 18.87 3.37 2.49
CA ASP A 79 17.53 3.57 3.05
C ASP A 79 17.53 3.24 4.55
N GLN A 80 17.00 4.17 5.34
CA GLN A 80 16.90 4.03 6.80
C GLN A 80 16.01 2.84 7.19
N SER A 81 14.96 2.58 6.39
CA SER A 81 14.07 1.45 6.58
C SER A 81 13.33 1.01 5.31
N VAL A 82 12.69 -0.16 5.37
CA VAL A 82 11.79 -0.66 4.30
C VAL A 82 10.63 0.31 4.07
N LEU A 83 10.12 0.95 5.13
CA LEU A 83 9.09 1.99 5.04
C LEU A 83 9.63 3.26 4.37
N TYR A 84 10.85 3.67 4.74
CA TYR A 84 11.49 4.85 4.15
C TYR A 84 11.69 4.68 2.64
N ALA A 85 12.12 3.49 2.19
CA ALA A 85 12.24 3.19 0.76
C ALA A 85 10.90 3.38 0.02
N SER A 86 9.78 2.93 0.60
CA SER A 86 8.44 3.16 0.02
C SER A 86 8.16 4.65 -0.21
N ALA A 87 8.48 5.50 0.77
CA ALA A 87 8.28 6.93 0.69
C ALA A 87 9.25 7.59 -0.32
N ARG A 88 10.49 7.10 -0.42
CA ARG A 88 11.48 7.53 -1.41
C ARG A 88 10.98 7.25 -2.82
N GLU A 89 10.61 6.00 -3.12
CA GLU A 89 10.16 5.59 -4.45
C GLU A 89 8.89 6.35 -4.87
N LEU A 90 7.94 6.53 -3.94
CA LEU A 90 6.73 7.32 -4.22
C LEU A 90 7.06 8.76 -4.64
N TRP A 91 8.10 9.34 -4.06
CA TRP A 91 8.51 10.69 -4.38
C TRP A 91 9.37 10.76 -5.64
N GLU A 92 10.30 9.84 -5.84
CA GLU A 92 11.17 9.79 -7.03
C GLU A 92 10.36 9.50 -8.29
N GLU A 93 9.44 8.54 -8.23
CA GLU A 93 8.70 8.07 -9.41
C GLU A 93 7.41 8.85 -9.68
N ALA A 94 6.79 9.43 -8.64
CA ALA A 94 5.51 10.12 -8.75
C ALA A 94 5.49 11.55 -8.20
N GLY A 95 6.59 12.06 -7.63
CA GLY A 95 6.65 13.42 -7.09
C GLY A 95 5.78 13.64 -5.85
N LEU A 96 5.17 12.59 -5.29
CA LEU A 96 4.28 12.67 -4.12
C LEU A 96 5.09 12.45 -2.84
N VAL A 97 4.95 13.37 -1.89
CA VAL A 97 5.61 13.26 -0.57
C VAL A 97 4.64 12.56 0.38
N GLY A 98 4.81 11.25 0.55
CA GLY A 98 4.00 10.47 1.50
C GLY A 98 4.40 10.74 2.95
N THR A 99 3.43 11.12 3.79
CA THR A 99 3.71 11.52 5.19
C THR A 99 3.18 10.55 6.24
N ARG A 100 2.15 9.75 5.89
CA ARG A 100 1.58 8.77 6.82
C ARG A 100 1.25 7.44 6.16
N ILE A 101 1.89 6.37 6.63
CA ILE A 101 1.57 4.99 6.25
C ILE A 101 0.60 4.43 7.28
N VAL A 102 -0.47 3.77 6.81
CA VAL A 102 -1.51 3.23 7.69
C VAL A 102 -1.50 1.70 7.80
N ARG A 103 -0.92 1.00 6.81
CA ARG A 103 -0.82 -0.46 6.80
C ARG A 103 0.12 -0.95 5.70
N VAL A 104 0.56 -2.20 5.83
CA VAL A 104 1.06 -3.00 4.72
C VAL A 104 -0.14 -3.65 4.01
N VAL A 105 -0.12 -3.68 2.68
CA VAL A 105 -1.17 -4.26 1.85
C VAL A 105 -0.92 -5.76 1.71
N PRO A 106 -1.91 -6.61 2.05
CA PRO A 106 -1.82 -8.05 1.84
C PRO A 106 -1.70 -8.43 0.36
N VAL A 107 -1.12 -9.59 0.12
CA VAL A 107 -1.06 -10.25 -1.17
C VAL A 107 -1.65 -11.65 -1.06
N HIS A 108 -2.35 -12.07 -2.11
CA HIS A 108 -2.92 -13.41 -2.18
C HIS A 108 -1.89 -14.41 -2.73
N GLU A 109 -0.91 -14.79 -1.91
CA GLU A 109 0.00 -15.88 -2.26
C GLU A 109 -0.46 -17.21 -1.67
N ARG A 110 -0.73 -18.20 -2.55
CA ARG A 110 -0.99 -19.58 -2.16
C ARG A 110 0.34 -20.33 -1.98
N GLY A 111 0.75 -20.61 -0.75
CA GLY A 111 1.89 -21.49 -0.45
C GLY A 111 2.35 -21.45 1.00
N ALA A 112 2.94 -22.54 1.49
CA ALA A 112 3.44 -22.65 2.88
C ALA A 112 4.75 -21.88 3.14
N ASN A 113 5.40 -21.34 2.11
CA ASN A 113 6.71 -20.66 2.19
C ASN A 113 6.63 -19.13 2.27
N SER A 114 5.44 -18.54 2.30
CA SER A 114 5.23 -17.08 2.21
C SER A 114 4.86 -16.41 3.53
N ALA A 115 4.58 -17.19 4.59
CA ALA A 115 4.31 -16.64 5.91
C ALA A 115 5.61 -16.09 6.52
N LEU A 116 5.66 -14.79 6.81
CA LEU A 116 6.72 -14.17 7.62
C LEU A 116 6.38 -14.33 9.10
N PRO A 117 7.00 -15.30 9.81
CA PRO A 117 6.62 -15.62 11.18
C PRO A 117 6.86 -14.41 12.11
N GLY A 118 5.92 -14.16 13.02
CA GLY A 118 5.97 -13.03 13.98
C GLY A 118 5.38 -11.72 13.44
N LEU A 119 5.55 -11.43 12.15
CA LEU A 119 4.97 -10.23 11.54
C LEU A 119 3.48 -10.41 11.25
N THR A 120 3.11 -11.54 10.62
CA THR A 120 1.70 -11.86 10.29
C THR A 120 0.81 -11.91 11.54
N SER A 121 1.30 -12.47 12.65
CA SER A 121 0.57 -12.52 13.94
C SER A 121 0.38 -11.16 14.62
N SER A 122 1.30 -10.21 14.39
CA SER A 122 1.20 -8.86 14.97
C SER A 122 0.28 -7.93 14.17
N LEU A 123 0.18 -8.16 12.86
CA LEU A 123 -0.67 -7.40 11.95
C LEU A 123 -2.15 -7.81 12.03
N PHE A 124 -2.42 -9.07 12.41
CA PHE A 124 -3.75 -9.66 12.47
C PHE A 124 -3.97 -10.43 13.79
N PRO A 125 -4.17 -9.73 14.93
CA PRO A 125 -4.31 -10.36 16.25
C PRO A 125 -5.65 -11.07 16.46
N ASP A 126 -6.71 -10.64 15.77
CA ASP A 126 -8.07 -11.19 15.89
C ASP A 126 -8.40 -12.02 14.64
N GLY A 127 -7.88 -13.25 14.59
CA GLY A 127 -8.10 -14.17 13.47
C GLY A 127 -9.57 -14.59 13.34
N ASP A 128 -10.39 -13.79 12.67
CA ASP A 128 -11.64 -14.26 12.06
C ASP A 128 -11.28 -15.23 10.92
N ALA A 129 -11.83 -16.44 10.98
CA ALA A 129 -11.48 -17.60 10.14
C ALA A 129 -11.61 -17.37 8.61
N ASP A 130 -12.20 -16.26 8.17
CA ASP A 130 -12.32 -15.89 6.75
C ASP A 130 -11.07 -15.15 6.20
N TRP A 131 -10.07 -14.83 7.03
CA TRP A 131 -8.86 -14.06 6.68
C TRP A 131 -7.54 -14.86 6.73
N GLU A 132 -7.60 -16.18 6.89
CA GLU A 132 -6.46 -17.12 7.13
C GLU A 132 -5.34 -17.18 6.06
N PHE A 133 -5.38 -16.37 4.99
CA PHE A 133 -4.46 -16.51 3.84
C PHE A 133 -3.73 -15.23 3.42
N GLN A 134 -3.65 -14.21 4.28
CA GLN A 134 -3.00 -12.96 3.93
C GLN A 134 -1.49 -12.97 4.25
N ASN A 135 -0.71 -13.28 3.21
CA ASN A 135 0.70 -12.92 3.17
C ASN A 135 0.82 -11.43 2.90
N VAL A 136 1.92 -10.81 3.33
CA VAL A 136 2.21 -9.38 3.04
C VAL A 136 3.44 -9.21 2.15
N ALA A 137 4.21 -10.30 2.03
CA ALA A 137 5.37 -10.41 1.15
C ALA A 137 4.95 -11.04 -0.17
N SER A 138 5.36 -10.43 -1.28
CA SER A 138 5.33 -11.10 -2.59
C SER A 138 6.73 -11.48 -3.06
N TYR A 139 6.88 -12.70 -3.59
CA TYR A 139 8.17 -13.17 -4.09
C TYR A 139 8.23 -13.18 -5.61
N PHE A 140 9.33 -12.68 -6.16
CA PHE A 140 9.58 -12.68 -7.60
C PHE A 140 11.06 -12.90 -7.89
N ALA A 141 11.33 -13.45 -9.08
CA ALA A 141 12.70 -13.64 -9.54
C ALA A 141 13.10 -12.54 -10.53
N ASN A 142 14.40 -12.26 -10.64
CA ASN A 142 14.90 -11.46 -11.76
C ASN A 142 14.66 -12.18 -13.10
N ARG A 143 14.91 -11.47 -14.20
CA ARG A 143 14.71 -11.98 -15.57
C ARG A 143 15.39 -13.33 -15.84
N SER A 144 16.57 -13.60 -15.25
CA SER A 144 17.31 -14.85 -15.41
C SER A 144 16.88 -15.98 -14.46
N GLY A 145 16.01 -15.70 -13.48
CA GLY A 145 15.63 -16.66 -12.43
C GLY A 145 16.71 -16.93 -11.40
N SER A 146 17.87 -16.28 -11.48
CA SER A 146 19.05 -16.56 -10.64
C SER A 146 19.00 -15.86 -9.29
N LYS A 147 18.14 -14.86 -9.14
CA LYS A 147 17.97 -14.06 -7.91
C LYS A 147 16.49 -13.99 -7.57
N ILE A 148 16.17 -14.13 -6.29
CA ILE A 148 14.81 -14.02 -5.75
C ILE A 148 14.75 -12.78 -4.86
N PHE A 149 13.68 -12.01 -4.97
CA PHE A 149 13.41 -10.80 -4.21
C PHE A 149 12.08 -10.95 -3.49
N CYS A 150 11.91 -10.19 -2.42
CA CYS A 150 10.65 -10.04 -1.70
C CYS A 150 10.16 -8.59 -1.84
N ALA A 151 8.90 -8.38 -2.18
CA ALA A 151 8.26 -7.08 -2.24
C ALA A 151 7.21 -6.91 -1.13
N PHE A 152 7.12 -5.70 -0.60
CA PHE A 152 6.02 -5.25 0.25
C PHE A 152 5.34 -4.05 -0.41
N ALA A 153 4.05 -3.87 -0.17
CA ALA A 153 3.33 -2.65 -0.58
C ALA A 153 2.73 -1.98 0.65
N PHE A 154 2.86 -0.66 0.77
CA PHE A 154 2.37 0.10 1.92
C PHE A 154 1.34 1.12 1.49
N GLN A 155 0.22 1.19 2.21
CA GLN A 155 -0.82 2.18 1.94
C GLN A 155 -0.50 3.49 2.67
N PHE A 156 -0.39 4.57 1.91
CA PHE A 156 -0.31 5.92 2.43
C PHE A 156 -1.72 6.49 2.57
N ALA A 157 -2.00 7.09 3.73
CA ALA A 157 -3.24 7.81 3.95
C ALA A 157 -3.12 9.30 3.60
N ASP A 158 -1.93 9.87 3.79
CA ASP A 158 -1.69 11.29 3.58
C ASP A 158 -0.46 11.49 2.68
N VAL A 159 -0.60 12.42 1.75
CA VAL A 159 0.50 13.03 0.99
C VAL A 159 0.54 14.53 1.28
N GLU A 160 1.72 15.15 1.19
CA GLU A 160 1.88 16.58 1.47
C GLU A 160 0.93 17.42 0.57
N PRO A 161 0.13 18.34 1.14
CA PRO A 161 -0.75 19.18 0.36
C PRO A 161 0.00 19.97 -0.72
N GLY A 162 -0.53 19.96 -1.94
CA GLY A 162 0.05 20.70 -3.07
C GLY A 162 1.11 19.92 -3.87
N THR A 163 1.50 18.71 -3.45
CA THR A 163 2.26 17.82 -4.34
C THR A 163 1.38 17.36 -5.49
N GLN A 164 1.95 17.35 -6.70
CA GLN A 164 1.28 16.88 -7.92
C GLN A 164 2.06 15.72 -8.51
N VAL A 165 1.34 14.80 -9.16
CA VAL A 165 1.99 13.65 -9.79
C VAL A 165 2.95 14.13 -10.87
N THR A 166 4.23 13.85 -10.66
CA THR A 166 5.33 14.19 -11.57
C THR A 166 6.19 12.95 -11.74
N LEU A 167 6.38 12.51 -12.99
CA LEU A 167 7.06 11.25 -13.27
C LEU A 167 8.55 11.44 -13.49
N ASP A 168 9.35 10.46 -13.04
CA ASP A 168 10.67 10.28 -13.62
C ASP A 168 10.51 9.75 -15.06
N SER A 169 10.82 10.60 -16.03
CA SER A 169 10.76 10.28 -17.45
C SER A 169 11.68 9.13 -17.90
N ASN A 170 12.68 8.75 -17.10
CA ASN A 170 13.53 7.61 -17.40
C ASN A 170 12.85 6.28 -17.04
N GLU A 171 12.01 6.25 -16.01
CA GLU A 171 11.43 5.00 -15.51
C GLU A 171 9.96 4.85 -15.91
N HIS A 172 9.25 5.97 -15.99
CA HIS A 172 7.81 6.01 -16.20
C HIS A 172 7.41 7.02 -17.28
N GLN A 173 6.41 6.63 -18.08
CA GLN A 173 5.97 7.40 -19.26
C GLN A 173 4.53 7.89 -19.18
N GLY A 174 3.79 7.53 -18.12
CA GLY A 174 2.41 7.94 -17.92
C GLY A 174 1.91 7.60 -16.52
N PHE A 175 0.80 8.22 -16.12
CA PHE A 175 0.11 7.91 -14.86
C PHE A 175 -1.40 7.97 -15.03
N LYS A 176 -2.11 7.22 -14.18
CA LYS A 176 -3.57 7.21 -14.09
C LYS A 176 -4.00 7.00 -12.65
N TRP A 177 -5.09 7.65 -12.28
CA TRP A 177 -5.88 7.29 -11.11
C TRP A 177 -6.95 6.31 -11.58
N VAL A 178 -6.90 5.08 -11.08
CA VAL A 178 -7.65 3.94 -11.61
C VAL A 178 -8.63 3.43 -10.55
N THR A 179 -9.89 3.22 -10.93
CA THR A 179 -10.92 2.61 -10.08
C THR A 179 -10.73 1.10 -9.92
N GLU A 180 -11.42 0.48 -8.95
CA GLU A 180 -11.40 -0.99 -8.79
C GLU A 180 -11.84 -1.70 -10.07
N GLU A 181 -12.91 -1.22 -10.71
CA GLU A 181 -13.46 -1.80 -11.94
C GLU A 181 -12.48 -1.69 -13.12
N GLU A 182 -11.89 -0.50 -13.33
CA GLU A 182 -10.91 -0.29 -14.41
C GLU A 182 -9.66 -1.16 -14.21
N MET A 183 -9.18 -1.29 -12.96
CA MET A 183 -8.04 -2.15 -12.62
C MET A 183 -8.36 -3.63 -12.88
N LEU A 184 -9.57 -4.09 -12.51
CA LEU A 184 -10.00 -5.47 -12.75
C LEU A 184 -10.08 -5.79 -14.25
N ASN A 185 -10.64 -4.85 -15.03
CA ASN A 185 -10.82 -4.96 -16.48
C ASN A 185 -9.55 -4.66 -17.28
N GLU A 186 -8.52 -4.09 -16.64
CA GLU A 186 -7.32 -3.55 -17.27
C GLU A 186 -7.63 -2.57 -18.42
N ARG A 187 -8.70 -1.79 -18.24
CA ARG A 187 -9.22 -0.85 -19.23
C ARG A 187 -9.97 0.27 -18.55
N MET A 188 -9.65 1.51 -18.92
CA MET A 188 -10.34 2.73 -18.51
C MET A 188 -11.72 2.84 -19.16
N GLU A 189 -12.61 3.66 -18.61
CA GLU A 189 -13.94 3.93 -19.19
C GLU A 189 -13.89 4.44 -20.65
N ASP A 190 -12.87 5.25 -20.98
CA ASP A 190 -12.64 5.78 -22.34
C ASP A 190 -12.08 4.74 -23.33
N GLY A 191 -11.89 3.49 -22.89
CA GLY A 191 -11.37 2.39 -23.69
C GLY A 191 -9.84 2.24 -23.65
N PHE A 192 -9.12 3.16 -23.00
CA PHE A 192 -7.66 3.09 -22.87
C PHE A 192 -7.22 1.85 -22.06
N GLU A 193 -6.30 1.05 -22.60
CA GLU A 193 -5.84 -0.19 -21.95
C GLU A 193 -4.76 0.08 -20.89
N ILE A 194 -4.91 -0.54 -19.73
CA ILE A 194 -3.99 -0.44 -18.59
C ILE A 194 -3.52 -1.83 -18.13
N PRO A 195 -2.79 -2.59 -18.96
CA PRO A 195 -2.36 -3.94 -18.61
C PRO A 195 -1.47 -3.93 -17.37
N ILE A 196 -1.89 -4.63 -16.31
CA ILE A 196 -1.21 -4.58 -15.01
C ILE A 196 0.07 -5.44 -15.03
N ALA A 197 1.11 -4.99 -14.31
CA ALA A 197 2.42 -5.60 -14.23
C ALA A 197 2.43 -6.94 -13.44
N GLY A 198 1.84 -7.97 -14.04
CA GLY A 198 1.85 -9.33 -13.51
C GLY A 198 0.75 -9.61 -12.49
N ARG A 199 0.59 -10.89 -12.15
CA ARG A 199 -0.51 -11.37 -11.30
C ARG A 199 -0.42 -10.87 -9.87
N ASN A 200 0.78 -10.86 -9.29
CA ASN A 200 0.98 -10.48 -7.89
C ASN A 200 0.65 -9.00 -7.66
N MET A 201 1.05 -8.11 -8.57
CA MET A 201 0.65 -6.70 -8.57
C MET A 201 -0.87 -6.56 -8.62
N LYS A 202 -1.54 -7.27 -9.55
CA LYS A 202 -3.00 -7.23 -9.66
C LYS A 202 -3.70 -7.73 -8.40
N ASP A 203 -3.20 -8.80 -7.78
CA ASP A 203 -3.81 -9.34 -6.56
C ASP A 203 -3.56 -8.44 -5.35
N MET A 204 -2.40 -7.77 -5.26
CA MET A 204 -2.13 -6.73 -4.27
C MET A 204 -3.12 -5.56 -4.41
N LEU A 205 -3.33 -5.06 -5.63
CA LEU A 205 -4.27 -3.96 -5.89
C LEU A 205 -5.71 -4.33 -5.50
N LYS A 206 -6.14 -5.58 -5.79
CA LYS A 206 -7.46 -6.08 -5.32
C LYS A 206 -7.59 -6.05 -3.80
N GLN A 207 -6.54 -6.44 -3.05
CA GLN A 207 -6.58 -6.38 -1.58
C GLN A 207 -6.63 -4.94 -1.10
N ALA A 208 -5.90 -4.02 -1.72
CA ALA A 208 -5.97 -2.60 -1.39
C ALA A 208 -7.39 -2.05 -1.54
N PHE A 209 -8.07 -2.30 -2.67
CA PHE A 209 -9.47 -1.87 -2.87
C PHE A 209 -10.41 -2.54 -1.87
N LYS A 210 -10.29 -3.85 -1.65
CA LYS A 210 -11.13 -4.58 -0.68
C LYS A 210 -11.05 -3.93 0.71
N ILE A 211 -9.83 -3.69 1.21
CA ILE A 211 -9.61 -3.09 2.52
C ILE A 211 -10.14 -1.65 2.57
N ARG A 212 -9.98 -0.89 1.48
CA ARG A 212 -10.51 0.47 1.37
C ARG A 212 -12.03 0.47 1.56
N ARG A 213 -12.75 -0.39 0.83
CA ARG A 213 -14.22 -0.53 0.94
C ARG A 213 -14.66 -0.92 2.35
N GLU A 214 -14.04 -1.92 2.95
CA GLU A 214 -14.39 -2.39 4.30
C GLU A 214 -14.09 -1.37 5.40
N SER A 215 -13.04 -0.55 5.22
CA SER A 215 -12.70 0.55 6.14
C SER A 215 -13.79 1.63 6.12
N ASP A 216 -14.29 2.00 4.94
CA ASP A 216 -15.33 3.01 4.77
C ASP A 216 -16.68 2.51 5.30
N GLU A 217 -17.04 1.24 5.04
CA GLU A 217 -18.24 0.60 5.60
C GLU A 217 -18.21 0.56 7.14
N THR A 218 -17.04 0.27 7.73
CA THR A 218 -16.86 0.25 9.19
C THR A 218 -16.98 1.66 9.79
N GLN A 219 -16.44 2.67 9.10
CA GLN A 219 -16.53 4.08 9.50
C GLN A 219 -17.99 4.58 9.44
N ASP A 220 -18.74 4.24 8.39
CA ASP A 220 -20.16 4.55 8.24
C ASP A 220 -21.03 3.88 9.31
N ARG A 221 -20.76 2.60 9.63
CA ARG A 221 -21.46 1.89 10.72
C ARG A 221 -21.18 2.50 12.09
N SER A 222 -19.94 2.90 12.37
CA SER A 222 -19.55 3.58 13.60
C SER A 222 -20.23 4.95 13.74
N TRP A 223 -20.30 5.71 12.64
CA TRP A 223 -21.00 6.99 12.59
C TRP A 223 -22.52 6.84 12.75
N GLY A 224 -23.12 5.83 12.11
CA GLY A 224 -24.54 5.49 12.25
C GLY A 224 -24.92 5.16 13.70
N LYS A 225 -24.13 4.33 14.38
CA LYS A 225 -24.32 4.01 15.81
C LYS A 225 -24.21 5.23 16.72
N LYS A 226 -23.26 6.15 16.45
CA LYS A 226 -23.14 7.42 17.20
C LYS A 226 -24.37 8.31 17.02
N LYS A 227 -24.95 8.38 15.81
CA LYS A 227 -26.19 9.12 15.55
C LYS A 227 -27.40 8.50 16.23
N GLU A 228 -27.49 7.17 16.24
CA GLU A 228 -28.58 6.45 16.90
C GLU A 228 -28.53 6.61 18.43
N ALA A 229 -27.35 6.48 19.04
CA ALA A 229 -27.14 6.77 20.46
C ALA A 229 -27.42 8.25 20.83
N ALA A 230 -27.07 9.19 19.95
CA ALA A 230 -27.41 10.61 20.11
C ALA A 230 -28.92 10.88 19.95
N CYS A 231 -29.63 10.09 19.14
CA CYS A 231 -31.09 10.17 19.00
C CYS A 231 -31.81 9.60 20.24
N VAL A 232 -31.36 8.45 20.74
CA VAL A 232 -31.89 7.79 21.95
C VAL A 232 -31.66 8.63 23.21
N SER A 233 -30.51 9.29 23.34
CA SER A 233 -30.26 10.21 24.47
C SER A 233 -31.14 11.47 24.43
N LYS A 234 -31.48 11.98 23.24
CA LYS A 234 -32.45 13.09 23.08
C LYS A 234 -33.89 12.69 23.37
N SER A 235 -34.28 11.44 23.11
CA SER A 235 -35.62 10.94 23.45
C SER A 235 -35.77 10.62 24.95
N LEU A 236 -34.71 10.13 25.61
CA LEU A 236 -34.68 9.92 27.06
C LEU A 236 -34.60 11.24 27.85
N GLY A 237 -33.98 12.29 27.31
CA GLY A 237 -33.95 13.62 27.91
C GLY A 237 -35.31 14.34 27.96
N HIS A 238 -36.32 13.90 27.19
CA HIS A 238 -37.69 14.41 27.25
C HIS A 238 -38.61 13.60 28.19
N ALA A 239 -38.17 12.42 28.67
CA ALA A 239 -38.99 11.55 29.51
C ALA A 239 -38.88 11.84 31.03
N TYR A 240 -38.02 12.78 31.43
CA TYR A 240 -37.82 13.19 32.83
C TYR A 240 -38.23 14.65 33.09
N MET A 241 -39.43 15.07 32.65
CA MET A 241 -40.02 16.37 33.05
C MET A 241 -41.55 16.33 33.25
N ILE A 242 -42.17 15.15 33.39
CA ILE A 242 -43.61 15.05 33.70
C ILE A 242 -43.86 14.00 34.79
N SER A 243 -43.69 14.41 36.05
CA SER A 243 -44.55 14.03 37.17
C SER A 243 -44.09 14.80 38.42
N ALA A 244 -44.72 15.95 38.66
CA ALA A 244 -44.88 16.54 39.99
C ALA A 244 -46.35 16.36 40.39
#